data_AF-A0A969EJD0-F1
#
_entry.id   AF-A0A969EJD0-F1
#
_cell.length_a   1.000
_cell.length_b   1.000
_cell.length_c   1.000
_cell.angle_alpha   90.00
_cell.angle_beta   90.00
_cell.angle_gamma   90.00
#
_symmetry.space_group_name_H-M   'P 1'
#
loop_
_entity.id
_entity.type
_entity.pdbx_description
1 polymer ?
#
loop_
_entity_poly.entity_id
_entity_poly.type
_entity_poly.pdbx_seq_one_letter_code
_entity_poly.pdbx_strand_id
1 'polypeptide(L)'
;MGVIGVVDPFSFDLSFNTIDKLASHGCSFIIPYNLVINERMNFEHYLVEEREKVKKYLGGYRDIERLEKNISGNEQFYKRLVKVYEQNLADLGLRGSTSIHKIDSGLMELRTLHIGFYSKLAEARNIINAVDSKRNSQFELF
;
A
#
# COMPACT_ATOMS: atom_id res chain seq x y z
N MET A 1 4.98 19.86 14.79
CA MET A 1 5.72 18.64 15.14
C MET A 1 5.03 17.49 14.43
N GLY A 2 5.72 16.81 13.50
CA GLY A 2 5.13 15.70 12.75
C GLY A 2 5.15 14.41 13.56
N VAL A 3 4.13 13.57 13.39
CA VAL A 3 4.04 12.24 14.02
C VAL A 3 4.14 11.18 12.93
N ILE A 4 4.90 10.11 13.17
CA ILE A 4 4.94 8.95 12.28
C ILE A 4 4.14 7.83 12.92
N GLY A 5 3.12 7.33 12.23
CA GLY A 5 2.32 6.17 12.64
C GLY A 5 2.58 4.98 11.74
N VAL A 6 2.77 3.80 12.33
CA VAL A 6 2.72 2.53 11.60
C VAL A 6 1.27 2.05 11.62
N VAL A 7 0.69 1.75 10.45
CA VAL A 7 -0.74 1.41 10.36
C VAL A 7 -1.01 0.32 9.36
N ASP A 8 -1.86 -0.63 9.75
CA ASP A 8 -2.42 -1.66 8.88
C ASP A 8 -3.86 -1.27 8.47
N PRO A 9 -4.04 -0.57 7.34
CA PRO A 9 -5.34 -0.05 6.95
C PRO A 9 -6.35 -1.15 6.61
N PHE A 10 -5.90 -2.36 6.25
CA PHE A 10 -6.79 -3.46 5.91
C PHE A 10 -7.35 -4.13 7.17
N SER A 11 -6.51 -4.39 8.17
CA SER A 11 -6.95 -5.02 9.43
C SER A 11 -7.77 -4.08 10.31
N PHE A 12 -7.48 -2.78 10.30
CA PHE A 12 -8.17 -1.78 11.12
C PHE A 12 -9.32 -1.05 10.41
N ASP A 13 -9.66 -1.43 9.18
CA ASP A 13 -10.73 -0.80 8.39
C ASP A 13 -10.56 0.74 8.28
N LEU A 14 -9.31 1.20 8.17
CA LEU A 14 -9.00 2.62 8.22
C LEU A 14 -9.40 3.31 6.91
N SER A 15 -10.38 4.20 6.98
CA SER A 15 -10.85 4.92 5.80
C SER A 15 -9.82 5.94 5.29
N PHE A 16 -9.78 6.14 3.98
CA PHE A 16 -9.00 7.19 3.32
C PHE A 16 -9.29 8.59 3.87
N ASN A 17 -10.54 8.88 4.23
CA ASN A 17 -10.91 10.15 4.88
C ASN A 17 -10.24 10.33 6.25
N THR A 18 -10.12 9.24 7.03
CA THR A 18 -9.41 9.28 8.31
C THR A 18 -7.92 9.53 8.10
N ILE A 19 -7.31 8.84 7.13
CA ILE A 19 -5.91 9.04 6.75
C ILE A 19 -5.68 10.50 6.31
N ASP A 20 -6.56 11.03 5.47
CA ASP A 20 -6.47 12.40 4.96
C ASP A 20 -6.54 13.46 6.07
N LYS A 21 -7.49 13.28 7.00
CA LYS A 21 -7.63 14.16 8.18
C LYS A 21 -6.39 14.12 9.05
N LEU A 22 -5.90 12.94 9.40
CA LEU A 22 -4.70 12.77 10.21
C LEU A 22 -3.46 13.34 9.49
N ALA A 23 -3.31 13.09 8.19
CA ALA A 23 -2.23 13.66 7.37
C ALA A 23 -2.24 15.19 7.40
N SER A 24 -3.44 15.78 7.32
CA SER A 24 -3.64 17.24 7.37
C SER A 24 -3.27 17.84 8.74
N HIS A 25 -3.21 17.01 9.81
CA HIS A 25 -2.71 17.40 11.13
C HIS A 25 -1.21 17.05 11.32
N GLY A 26 -0.49 16.71 10.25
CA GLY A 26 0.95 16.46 10.29
C GLY A 26 1.34 15.01 10.58
N CYS A 27 0.42 14.05 10.47
CA CYS A 27 0.76 12.63 10.52
C CYS A 27 1.39 12.16 9.19
N SER A 28 2.43 11.35 9.30
CA SER A 28 2.98 10.54 8.22
C SER A 28 2.75 9.07 8.54
N PHE A 29 2.61 8.22 7.51
CA PHE A 29 2.22 6.83 7.66
C PHE A 29 3.28 5.90 7.13
N ILE A 30 3.61 4.88 7.90
CA ILE A 30 4.25 3.66 7.43
C ILE A 30 3.15 2.61 7.31
N ILE A 31 2.91 2.13 6.11
CA ILE A 31 1.85 1.19 5.78
C ILE A 31 2.49 -0.13 5.35
N PRO A 32 2.61 -1.11 6.25
CA PRO A 32 2.85 -2.48 5.84
C PRO A 32 1.58 -3.07 5.23
N TYR A 33 1.65 -3.52 3.98
CA TYR A 33 0.52 -4.11 3.27
C TYR A 33 0.36 -5.59 3.66
N ASN A 34 -0.09 -5.87 4.88
CA ASN A 34 -0.10 -7.22 5.47
C ASN A 34 -1.33 -8.08 5.07
N LEU A 35 -1.79 -7.97 3.82
CA LEU A 35 -2.90 -8.80 3.36
C LEU A 35 -2.47 -10.27 3.35
N VAL A 36 -3.08 -11.10 4.21
CA VAL A 36 -2.69 -12.51 4.36
C VAL A 36 -3.13 -13.28 3.12
N ILE A 37 -2.17 -13.83 2.37
CA ILE A 37 -2.47 -14.66 1.21
C ILE A 37 -1.92 -16.07 1.38
N ASN A 38 -2.82 -17.05 1.31
CA ASN A 38 -2.54 -18.48 1.40
C ASN A 38 -3.64 -19.28 0.67
N GLU A 39 -3.56 -20.62 0.72
CA GLU A 39 -4.50 -21.53 0.06
C GLU A 39 -5.98 -21.24 0.36
N ARG A 40 -6.30 -20.75 1.57
CA ARG A 40 -7.66 -20.43 2.01
C ARG A 40 -8.04 -18.98 1.71
N MET A 41 -7.15 -18.04 2.03
CA MET A 41 -7.33 -16.61 1.80
C MET A 41 -6.61 -16.19 0.53
N ASN A 42 -7.03 -16.74 -0.61
CA ASN A 42 -6.45 -16.45 -1.91
C ASN A 42 -7.17 -15.27 -2.60
N PHE A 43 -6.72 -14.89 -3.80
CA PHE A 43 -7.32 -13.78 -4.52
C PHE A 43 -8.82 -13.98 -4.81
N GLU A 44 -9.28 -15.20 -5.07
CA GLU A 44 -10.71 -15.48 -5.31
C GLU A 44 -11.53 -15.25 -4.05
N HIS A 45 -11.05 -15.72 -2.90
CA HIS A 45 -11.68 -15.46 -1.60
C HIS A 45 -11.85 -13.95 -1.38
N TYR A 46 -10.82 -13.15 -1.65
CA TYR A 46 -10.91 -11.70 -1.49
C TYR A 46 -11.83 -11.01 -2.50
N LEU A 47 -11.95 -11.53 -3.72
CA LEU A 47 -12.82 -10.97 -4.76
C LEU A 47 -14.27 -11.44 -4.68
N VAL A 48 -14.54 -12.53 -3.97
CA VAL A 48 -15.88 -13.11 -3.84
C VAL A 48 -16.43 -12.97 -2.43
N GLU A 49 -15.72 -13.51 -1.43
CA GLU A 49 -16.20 -13.58 -0.04
C GLU A 49 -15.94 -12.28 0.73
N GLU A 50 -14.72 -11.74 0.66
CA GLU A 50 -14.36 -10.47 1.32
C GLU A 50 -14.49 -9.23 0.41
N ARG A 51 -15.22 -9.37 -0.71
CA ARG A 51 -15.29 -8.33 -1.75
C ARG A 51 -15.64 -6.94 -1.23
N GLU A 52 -16.64 -6.85 -0.34
CA GLU A 52 -17.07 -5.56 0.20
C GLU A 52 -16.03 -4.96 1.15
N LYS A 53 -15.25 -5.77 1.85
CA LYS A 53 -14.13 -5.30 2.67
C LYS A 53 -13.01 -4.76 1.78
N VAL A 54 -12.63 -5.48 0.73
CA VAL A 54 -11.63 -5.02 -0.25
C VAL A 54 -12.09 -3.73 -0.92
N LYS A 55 -13.36 -3.64 -1.32
CA LYS A 55 -13.95 -2.43 -1.91
C LYS A 55 -13.90 -1.24 -0.95
N LYS A 56 -14.24 -1.44 0.33
CA LYS A 56 -14.14 -0.40 1.37
C LYS A 56 -12.68 0.05 1.58
N TYR A 57 -11.77 -0.92 1.68
CA TYR A 57 -10.33 -0.71 1.81
C TYR A 57 -9.77 0.11 0.64
N LEU A 58 -10.22 -0.15 -0.58
CA LEU A 58 -9.82 0.57 -1.79
C LEU A 58 -10.62 1.87 -2.01
N GLY A 59 -11.50 2.30 -1.11
CA GLY A 59 -12.18 3.58 -1.24
C GLY A 59 -13.43 3.58 -2.14
N GLY A 60 -13.86 2.43 -2.66
CA GLY A 60 -15.17 2.25 -3.28
C GLY A 60 -15.21 1.43 -4.58
N TYR A 61 -16.34 1.57 -5.28
CA TYR A 61 -16.72 0.69 -6.40
C TYR A 61 -15.84 0.83 -7.65
N ARG A 62 -15.31 2.03 -7.95
CA ARG A 62 -14.46 2.23 -9.15
C ARG A 62 -13.10 1.55 -9.03
N ASP A 63 -12.60 1.38 -7.81
CA ASP A 63 -11.26 0.83 -7.56
C ASP A 63 -11.26 -0.68 -7.48
N ILE A 64 -12.34 -1.31 -7.00
CA ILE A 64 -12.49 -2.77 -7.07
C ILE A 64 -12.56 -3.25 -8.52
N GLU A 65 -13.21 -2.51 -9.44
CA GLU A 65 -13.23 -2.86 -10.86
C GLU A 65 -11.83 -2.76 -11.51
N ARG A 66 -10.98 -1.82 -11.06
CA ARG A 66 -9.58 -1.72 -11.50
C ARG A 66 -8.75 -2.90 -11.02
N LEU A 67 -9.07 -3.42 -9.83
CA LEU A 67 -8.45 -4.60 -9.28
C LEU A 67 -8.83 -5.84 -10.10
N GLU A 68 -10.12 -6.13 -10.25
CA GLU A 68 -10.67 -7.38 -10.80
C GLU A 68 -10.24 -7.72 -12.24
N LYS A 69 -9.89 -6.73 -13.07
CA LYS A 69 -9.59 -6.97 -14.50
C LYS A 69 -8.37 -7.86 -14.73
N ASN A 70 -8.55 -9.03 -15.35
CA ASN A 70 -7.46 -9.91 -15.80
C ASN A 70 -6.51 -10.33 -14.67
N ILE A 71 -7.03 -10.62 -13.48
CA ILE A 71 -6.25 -11.25 -12.40
C ILE A 71 -6.26 -12.76 -12.58
N SER A 72 -5.07 -13.37 -12.56
CA SER A 72 -4.89 -14.82 -12.68
C SER A 72 -4.13 -15.45 -11.51
N GLY A 73 -3.81 -14.69 -10.45
CA GLY A 73 -3.14 -15.25 -9.28
C GLY A 73 -2.83 -14.28 -8.14
N ASN A 74 -2.48 -14.87 -7.00
CA ASN A 74 -2.19 -14.23 -5.71
C ASN A 74 -1.18 -13.09 -5.80
N GLU A 75 -0.06 -13.29 -6.50
CA GLU A 75 0.99 -12.28 -6.62
C GLU A 75 0.54 -11.07 -7.44
N GLN A 76 -0.16 -11.31 -8.56
CA GLN A 76 -0.68 -10.25 -9.42
C GLN A 76 -1.77 -9.45 -8.69
N PHE A 77 -2.65 -10.14 -7.98
CA PHE A 77 -3.69 -9.55 -7.15
C PHE A 77 -3.08 -8.64 -6.08
N TYR A 78 -2.14 -9.15 -5.29
CA TYR A 78 -1.49 -8.40 -4.22
C TYR A 78 -0.77 -7.15 -4.74
N LYS A 79 0.05 -7.29 -5.79
CA LYS A 79 0.75 -6.15 -6.42
C LYS A 79 -0.22 -5.09 -6.92
N ARG A 80 -1.35 -5.50 -7.50
CA ARG A 80 -2.35 -4.56 -8.02
C ARG A 80 -3.14 -3.89 -6.90
N LEU A 81 -3.49 -4.63 -5.85
CA LEU A 81 -4.14 -4.09 -4.66
C LEU A 81 -3.30 -2.99 -4.02
N VAL A 82 -2.00 -3.24 -3.83
CA VAL A 82 -1.04 -2.23 -3.32
C VAL A 82 -1.00 -1.01 -4.25
N LYS A 83 -0.89 -1.22 -5.58
CA LYS A 83 -0.81 -0.13 -6.56
C LYS A 83 -2.07 0.75 -6.58
N VAL A 84 -3.26 0.15 -6.49
CA VAL A 84 -4.52 0.91 -6.46
C VAL A 84 -4.61 1.73 -5.17
N TYR A 85 -4.24 1.13 -4.03
CA TYR A 85 -4.22 1.83 -2.76
C TYR A 85 -3.22 3.00 -2.74
N GLU A 86 -2.02 2.79 -3.28
CA GLU A 86 -1.01 3.83 -3.50
C GLU A 86 -1.55 5.00 -4.33
N GLN A 87 -2.23 4.72 -5.43
CA GLN A 87 -2.81 5.74 -6.27
C GLN A 87 -3.84 6.56 -5.49
N ASN A 88 -4.67 5.92 -4.68
CA ASN A 88 -5.66 6.61 -3.87
C ASN A 88 -5.02 7.52 -2.82
N LEU A 89 -3.92 7.09 -2.19
CA LEU A 89 -3.15 7.98 -1.30
C LEU A 89 -2.53 9.16 -2.06
N ALA A 90 -2.02 8.93 -3.27
CA ALA A 90 -1.47 9.97 -4.12
C ALA A 90 -2.53 11.00 -4.53
N ASP A 91 -3.75 10.55 -4.84
CA ASP A 91 -4.89 11.40 -5.19
C ASP A 91 -5.33 12.30 -4.00
N LEU A 92 -5.11 11.85 -2.76
CA LEU A 92 -5.28 12.66 -1.54
C LEU A 92 -4.12 13.65 -1.29
N GLY A 93 -3.10 13.65 -2.15
CA GLY A 93 -1.92 14.49 -2.04
C GLY A 93 -0.85 13.96 -1.09
N LEU A 94 -0.97 12.72 -0.59
CA LEU A 94 0.12 12.08 0.13
C LEU A 94 1.18 11.62 -0.88
N ARG A 95 2.42 12.05 -0.68
CA ARG A 95 3.57 11.58 -1.46
C ARG A 95 4.29 10.51 -0.66
N GLY A 96 4.76 9.48 -1.36
CA GLY A 96 5.36 8.34 -0.70
C GLY A 96 6.24 7.52 -1.63
N SER A 97 6.92 6.56 -1.03
CA SER A 97 7.69 5.53 -1.72
C SER A 97 7.43 4.20 -1.06
N THR A 98 7.43 3.13 -1.86
CA THR A 98 7.16 1.77 -1.43
C THR A 98 8.37 0.91 -1.68
N SER A 99 8.80 0.21 -0.64
CA SER A 99 9.85 -0.80 -0.71
C SER A 99 9.24 -2.20 -0.73
N ILE A 100 9.92 -3.11 -1.42
CA ILE A 100 9.54 -4.52 -1.50
C ILE A 100 10.61 -5.33 -0.78
N HIS A 101 10.19 -6.09 0.22
CA HIS A 101 11.08 -6.91 1.04
C HIS A 101 10.77 -8.38 0.83
N LYS A 102 11.79 -9.19 0.58
CA LYS A 102 11.60 -10.65 0.54
C LYS A 102 11.30 -11.14 1.96
N ILE A 103 10.28 -12.00 2.08
CA ILE A 103 9.91 -12.63 3.34
C ILE A 103 9.89 -14.14 3.12
N ASP A 104 10.49 -14.86 4.06
CA ASP A 104 10.46 -16.31 4.16
C ASP A 104 10.00 -16.70 5.56
N SER A 105 8.75 -16.36 5.87
CA SER A 105 8.15 -16.59 7.19
C SER A 105 7.43 -17.93 7.28
N GLY A 106 7.15 -18.57 6.14
CA GLY A 106 6.25 -19.73 6.05
C GLY A 106 4.77 -19.42 6.36
N LEU A 107 4.44 -18.16 6.68
CA LEU A 107 3.08 -17.74 7.09
C LEU A 107 2.21 -17.27 5.91
N MET A 108 2.82 -17.01 4.75
CA MET A 108 2.16 -16.51 3.54
C MET A 108 2.77 -17.17 2.31
N GLU A 109 1.96 -17.39 1.28
CA GLU A 109 2.44 -17.83 -0.04
C GLU A 109 3.24 -16.74 -0.75
N LEU A 110 2.95 -15.47 -0.44
CA LEU A 110 3.69 -14.35 -0.98
C LEU A 110 5.10 -14.29 -0.38
N ARG A 111 6.10 -14.34 -1.26
CA ARG A 111 7.51 -14.22 -0.89
C ARG A 111 7.96 -12.77 -0.71
N THR A 112 7.06 -11.81 -0.84
CA THR A 112 7.36 -10.38 -0.79
C THR A 112 6.32 -9.61 -0.01
N LEU A 113 6.78 -8.71 0.87
CA LEU A 113 5.95 -7.73 1.56
C LEU A 113 6.26 -6.33 1.04
N HIS A 114 5.20 -5.59 0.74
CA HIS A 114 5.30 -4.18 0.39
C HIS A 114 5.15 -3.34 1.66
N ILE A 115 6.02 -2.35 1.85
CA ILE A 115 5.93 -1.36 2.91
C ILE A 115 6.03 0.02 2.29
N GLY A 116 4.99 0.83 2.45
CA GLY A 116 4.94 2.19 1.94
C GLY A 116 5.14 3.23 3.04
N PHE A 117 5.88 4.30 2.75
CA PHE A 117 5.89 5.50 3.59
C PHE A 117 5.18 6.63 2.85
N TYR A 118 4.22 7.31 3.50
CA TYR A 118 3.41 8.37 2.90
C TYR A 118 3.26 9.58 3.81
N SER A 119 3.38 10.78 3.23
CA SER A 119 3.27 12.04 3.98
C SER A 119 2.77 13.20 3.11
N LYS A 120 2.11 14.18 3.73
CA LYS A 120 1.86 15.51 3.14
C LYS A 120 2.94 16.55 3.48
N LEU A 121 3.80 16.27 4.47
CA LEU A 121 4.84 17.20 4.93
C LEU A 121 5.87 17.45 3.82
N ALA A 122 6.33 18.69 3.69
CA ALA A 122 7.29 19.07 2.65
C ALA A 122 8.68 18.48 2.91
N GLU A 123 9.05 18.37 4.19
CA GLU A 123 10.31 17.81 4.65
C GLU A 123 10.42 16.32 4.29
N ALA A 124 9.33 15.58 4.51
CA ALA A 124 9.24 14.17 4.13
C ALA A 124 9.40 13.98 2.61
N ARG A 125 8.81 14.88 1.80
CA ARG A 125 8.98 14.88 0.34
C ARG A 125 10.43 15.08 -0.08
N ASN A 126 11.15 16.00 0.55
CA ASN A 126 12.56 16.24 0.24
C ASN A 126 13.43 15.01 0.53
N ILE A 127 13.16 14.31 1.64
CA ILE A 127 13.87 13.08 2.00
C ILE A 127 13.59 11.97 0.98
N ILE A 128 12.32 11.74 0.62
CA ILE A 128 11.95 10.72 -0.39
C ILE A 128 12.68 10.99 -1.71
N ASN A 129 12.61 12.23 -2.21
CA ASN A 129 13.27 12.62 -3.45
C ASN A 129 14.81 12.43 -3.40
N ALA A 130 15.43 12.72 -2.25
CA ALA A 130 16.87 12.54 -2.05
C ALA A 130 17.28 11.07 -1.98
N VAL A 131 16.41 10.19 -1.47
CA VAL A 131 16.62 8.73 -1.46
C VAL A 131 16.47 8.16 -2.87
N ASP A 132 15.42 8.56 -3.59
CA ASP A 132 15.16 8.07 -4.95
C ASP A 132 16.26 8.51 -5.93
N SER A 133 16.76 9.75 -5.82
CA SER A 133 17.87 10.22 -6.66
C SER A 133 19.15 9.43 -6.42
N LYS A 134 19.51 9.17 -5.15
CA LYS A 134 20.68 8.36 -4.79
C LYS A 134 20.55 6.91 -5.22
N ARG A 135 19.35 6.33 -5.16
CA ARG A 135 19.10 4.97 -5.65
C ARG A 135 19.40 4.85 -7.13
N ASN A 136 18.97 5.83 -7.93
CA ASN A 136 19.21 5.82 -9.38
C ASN A 136 20.70 6.00 -9.72
N SER A 137 21.41 6.89 -9.01
CA SER A 137 22.85 7.08 -9.20
C SER A 137 23.67 5.83 -8.90
N GLN A 138 23.22 4.98 -7.97
CA GLN A 138 23.87 3.71 -7.68
C GLN A 138 23.77 2.69 -8.82
N PHE A 139 22.74 2.76 -9.66
CA PHE A 139 22.60 1.86 -10.82
C PHE A 139 23.38 2.35 -12.04
N GLU A 140 23.65 3.64 -12.17
CA GLU A 140 24.48 4.19 -13.27
C GLU A 140 25.99 3.92 -13.09
N LEU A 141 26.40 3.47 -11.90
CA LEU A 141 27.79 3.13 -11.57
C LEU A 141 28.13 1.63 -11.81
N PHE A 142 27.23 0.86 -12.42
CA PHE A 142 27.43 -0.55 -12.79
C PHE A 142 27.20 -0.78 -14.28
#